data_AF-A0A920VUT7-F1
#
_entry.id   AF-A0A920VUT7-F1
#
_cell.length_a   1.000
_cell.length_b   1.000
_cell.length_c   1.000
_cell.angle_alpha   90.00
_cell.angle_beta   90.00
_cell.angle_gamma   90.00
#
_symmetry.space_group_name_H-M   'P 1'
#
loop_
_entity.id
_entity.type
_entity.pdbx_description
1 polymer ?
#
loop_
_entity_poly.entity_id
_entity_poly.type
_entity_poly.pdbx_seq_one_letter_code
_entity_poly.pdbx_strand_id
1 'polypeptide(L)'
;MIKFLMKLPGWLLILLSRKKQIQMGKRILHAPFQFLLKLSENMVTDWETITPDQFRAGYLEQSRISSGFPSAVKWKDHEVEVKDSTIKQKREYYSDSTNNNSAALVYFHGGGWVIGDIETHHELTGLLCRKA
;
A
#
# COMPACT_ATOMS: atom_id res chain seq x y z
N MET A 1 -4.57 1.97 -15.16
CA MET A 1 -3.36 2.57 -15.76
C MET A 1 -2.06 1.84 -15.39
N ILE A 2 -1.70 1.73 -14.10
CA ILE A 2 -0.42 1.12 -13.65
C ILE A 2 -0.24 -0.33 -14.14
N LYS A 3 -1.29 -1.18 -14.07
CA LYS A 3 -1.22 -2.57 -14.58
C LYS A 3 -0.85 -2.68 -16.06
N PHE A 4 -1.25 -1.69 -16.88
CA PHE A 4 -0.90 -1.66 -18.29
C PHE A 4 0.56 -1.25 -18.49
N LEU A 5 0.99 -0.20 -17.77
CA LEU A 5 2.39 0.23 -17.74
C LEU A 5 3.34 -0.92 -17.38
N MET A 6 2.98 -1.74 -16.40
CA MET A 6 3.77 -2.88 -15.94
C MET A 6 3.93 -4.00 -16.99
N LYS A 7 3.13 -4.00 -18.07
CA LYS A 7 3.18 -4.99 -19.15
C LYS A 7 3.95 -4.49 -20.39
N LEU A 8 4.33 -3.23 -20.45
CA LEU A 8 5.05 -2.68 -21.61
C LEU A 8 6.50 -3.17 -21.66
N PRO A 9 7.09 -3.33 -22.87
CA PRO A 9 8.49 -3.72 -23.00
C PRO A 9 9.43 -2.74 -22.30
N GLY A 10 10.42 -3.28 -21.57
CA GLY A 10 11.33 -2.46 -20.76
C GLY A 10 12.12 -1.43 -21.58
N TRP A 11 12.59 -1.80 -22.78
CA TRP A 11 13.32 -0.88 -23.66
C TRP A 11 12.51 0.36 -24.03
N LEU A 12 11.20 0.21 -24.25
CA LEU A 12 10.30 1.31 -24.59
C LEU A 12 10.13 2.25 -23.40
N LEU A 13 9.98 1.70 -22.19
CA LEU A 13 9.85 2.48 -20.96
C LEU A 13 11.12 3.27 -20.63
N ILE A 14 12.30 2.68 -20.88
CA ILE A 14 13.58 3.38 -20.74
C ILE A 14 13.68 4.51 -21.77
N LEU A 15 13.35 4.25 -23.04
CA LEU A 15 13.32 5.28 -24.09
C LEU A 15 12.38 6.44 -23.72
N LEU A 16 11.15 6.13 -23.30
CA LEU A 16 10.15 7.12 -22.88
C LEU A 16 10.58 7.90 -21.64
N SER A 17 11.36 7.29 -20.74
CA SER A 17 11.92 7.98 -19.58
C SER A 17 12.95 9.06 -19.97
N ARG A 18 13.49 9.00 -21.21
CA ARG A 18 14.58 9.84 -21.73
C ARG A 18 15.83 9.83 -20.84
N LYS A 19 16.02 8.76 -20.06
CA LYS A 19 17.14 8.56 -19.15
C LYS A 19 17.79 7.21 -19.44
N LYS A 20 19.08 7.07 -19.15
CA LYS A 20 19.74 5.75 -19.12
C LYS A 20 19.13 4.92 -17.99
N GLN A 21 19.13 3.59 -18.13
CA GLN A 21 18.64 2.73 -17.05
C GLN A 21 19.52 2.90 -15.79
N ILE A 22 18.88 3.15 -14.65
CA ILE A 22 19.54 3.44 -13.39
C ILE A 22 20.18 2.14 -12.87
N GLN A 23 21.48 2.22 -12.59
CA GLN A 23 22.26 1.12 -12.05
C GLN A 23 23.06 1.58 -10.82
N MET A 24 23.01 0.79 -9.75
CA MET A 24 23.78 0.98 -8.52
C MET A 24 24.53 -0.30 -8.18
N GLY A 25 25.83 -0.34 -8.47
CA GLY A 25 26.65 -1.54 -8.37
C GLY A 25 26.12 -2.64 -9.31
N LYS A 26 25.78 -3.80 -8.74
CA LYS A 26 25.21 -4.95 -9.49
C LYS A 26 23.69 -4.89 -9.63
N ARG A 27 23.02 -3.85 -9.12
CA ARG A 27 21.55 -3.72 -9.14
C ARG A 27 21.12 -2.77 -10.23
N ILE A 28 20.11 -3.17 -10.99
CA ILE A 28 19.50 -2.37 -12.07
C ILE A 28 18.05 -2.09 -11.68
N LEU A 29 17.63 -0.82 -11.80
CA LEU A 29 16.24 -0.46 -11.54
C LEU A 29 15.34 -1.02 -12.64
N HIS A 30 14.28 -1.71 -12.23
CA HIS A 30 13.29 -2.28 -13.13
C HIS A 30 12.60 -1.17 -13.95
N ALA A 31 12.55 -1.33 -15.27
CA ALA A 31 12.19 -0.26 -16.21
C ALA A 31 10.82 0.40 -15.94
N PRO A 32 9.74 -0.34 -15.61
CA PRO A 32 8.48 0.27 -15.15
C PRO A 32 8.61 1.18 -13.92
N PHE A 33 9.41 0.78 -12.91
CA PHE A 33 9.62 1.61 -11.74
C PHE A 33 10.47 2.85 -12.05
N GLN A 34 11.46 2.72 -12.94
CA GLN A 34 12.20 3.88 -13.42
C GLN A 34 11.31 4.88 -14.15
N PHE A 35 10.41 4.39 -15.00
CA PHE A 35 9.46 5.25 -15.69
C PHE A 35 8.50 5.93 -14.70
N LEU A 36 8.01 5.21 -13.68
CA LEU A 36 7.21 5.80 -12.60
C LEU A 36 7.98 6.90 -11.85
N LEU A 37 9.26 6.68 -11.52
CA LEU A 37 10.10 7.72 -10.91
C LEU A 37 10.24 8.95 -11.81
N LYS A 38 10.30 8.77 -13.13
CA LYS A 38 10.32 9.89 -14.07
C LYS A 38 9.02 10.68 -14.04
N LEU A 39 7.87 10.02 -13.93
CA LEU A 39 6.57 10.67 -13.84
C LEU A 39 6.40 11.45 -12.52
N SER A 40 7.02 10.98 -11.43
CA SER A 40 6.95 11.64 -10.12
C SER A 40 8.13 12.58 -9.81
N GLU A 41 9.08 12.77 -10.75
CA GLU A 41 10.31 13.55 -10.52
C GLU A 41 10.06 14.98 -10.04
N ASN A 42 8.97 15.59 -10.53
CA ASN A 42 8.58 16.94 -10.16
C ASN A 42 7.54 16.99 -9.04
N MET A 43 7.08 15.83 -8.55
CA MET A 43 6.22 15.76 -7.36
C MET A 43 7.11 15.80 -6.13
N VAL A 44 7.58 17.00 -5.79
CA VAL A 44 8.41 17.23 -4.62
C VAL A 44 7.50 17.51 -3.43
N THR A 45 7.58 16.65 -2.42
CA THR A 45 7.08 16.97 -1.08
C THR A 45 8.12 17.84 -0.41
N ASP A 46 7.72 19.03 0.02
CA ASP A 46 8.56 19.85 0.89
C ASP A 46 8.51 19.27 2.31
N TRP A 47 9.58 18.55 2.68
CA TRP A 47 9.69 17.88 3.96
C TRP A 47 9.93 18.85 5.13
N GLU A 48 10.35 20.09 4.87
CA GLU A 48 10.61 21.06 5.92
C GLU A 48 9.32 21.73 6.42
N THR A 49 8.30 21.82 5.56
CA THR A 49 7.07 22.56 5.85
C THR A 49 5.83 21.70 6.02
N ILE A 50 5.83 20.46 5.50
CA ILE A 50 4.67 19.56 5.61
C ILE A 50 4.45 19.13 7.06
N THR A 51 3.21 19.27 7.55
CA THR A 51 2.84 18.76 8.88
C THR A 51 2.50 17.26 8.83
N PRO A 52 2.59 16.53 9.96
CA PRO A 52 2.15 15.14 10.03
C PRO A 52 0.71 14.93 9.55
N ASP A 53 -0.20 15.85 9.88
CA ASP A 53 -1.61 15.73 9.49
C ASP A 53 -1.83 15.93 7.98
N GLN A 54 -1.11 16.88 7.39
CA GLN A 54 -1.12 17.06 5.92
C GLN A 54 -0.58 15.82 5.22
N PHE A 55 0.50 15.24 5.74
CA PHE A 55 1.10 14.05 5.14
C PHE A 55 0.19 12.81 5.28
N ARG A 56 -0.48 12.64 6.43
CA ARG A 56 -1.51 11.61 6.63
C ARG A 56 -2.65 11.75 5.63
N ALA A 57 -3.19 12.95 5.47
CA ALA A 57 -4.30 13.21 4.54
C ALA A 57 -3.90 12.89 3.10
N GLY A 58 -2.72 13.33 2.66
CA GLY A 58 -2.21 13.02 1.33
C GLY A 58 -2.00 11.51 1.10
N TYR A 59 -1.49 10.80 2.11
CA TYR A 59 -1.30 9.35 2.04
C TYR A 59 -2.62 8.58 1.96
N LEU A 60 -3.62 9.00 2.75
CA LEU A 60 -4.96 8.43 2.69
C LEU A 60 -5.57 8.57 1.30
N GLU A 61 -5.50 9.75 0.69
CA GLU A 61 -6.01 9.96 -0.67
C GLU A 61 -5.26 9.13 -1.72
N GLN A 62 -3.94 8.98 -1.57
CA GLN A 62 -3.15 8.12 -2.45
C GLN A 62 -3.57 6.64 -2.34
N SER A 63 -3.89 6.16 -1.13
CA SER A 63 -4.34 4.77 -0.91
C SER A 63 -5.68 4.45 -1.56
N ARG A 64 -6.52 5.46 -1.85
CA ARG A 64 -7.80 5.27 -2.57
C ARG A 64 -7.60 4.84 -4.03
N ILE A 65 -6.40 4.98 -4.58
CA ILE A 65 -6.03 4.49 -5.91
C ILE A 65 -5.78 2.97 -5.82
N SER A 66 -6.84 2.23 -5.52
CA SER A 66 -6.87 0.80 -5.23
C SER A 66 -7.22 -0.02 -6.48
N SER A 67 -6.78 -1.29 -6.54
CA SER A 67 -7.19 -2.23 -7.59
C SER A 67 -8.55 -2.89 -7.33
N GLY A 68 -9.23 -2.50 -6.25
CA GLY A 68 -10.49 -3.06 -5.77
C GLY A 68 -10.31 -4.08 -4.65
N PHE A 69 -11.27 -4.14 -3.74
CA PHE A 69 -11.26 -5.08 -2.62
C PHE A 69 -11.66 -6.50 -3.07
N PRO A 70 -11.03 -7.58 -2.57
CA PRO A 70 -11.38 -8.95 -2.96
C PRO A 70 -12.81 -9.34 -2.57
N SER A 71 -13.63 -9.71 -3.56
CA SER A 71 -15.07 -9.97 -3.38
C SER A 71 -15.42 -11.14 -2.45
N ALA A 72 -14.53 -12.13 -2.33
CA ALA A 72 -14.73 -13.31 -1.47
C ALA A 72 -14.38 -13.04 0.01
N VAL A 73 -13.88 -11.85 0.34
CA VAL A 73 -13.50 -11.47 1.70
C VAL A 73 -14.55 -10.55 2.27
N LYS A 74 -14.95 -10.82 3.50
CA LYS A 74 -15.80 -9.98 4.33
C LYS A 74 -14.96 -9.42 5.47
N TRP A 75 -15.46 -8.35 6.09
CA TRP A 75 -14.79 -7.75 7.22
C TRP A 75 -15.80 -7.16 8.19
N LYS A 76 -15.38 -7.03 9.45
CA LYS A 76 -16.12 -6.36 10.51
C LYS A 76 -15.13 -5.69 11.46
N ASP A 77 -15.57 -4.58 12.04
CA ASP A 77 -14.76 -3.84 13.00
C ASP A 77 -15.08 -4.28 14.43
N HIS A 78 -14.06 -4.21 15.28
CA HIS A 78 -14.09 -4.56 16.69
C HIS A 78 -13.46 -3.47 17.53
N GLU A 79 -13.98 -3.36 18.74
CA GLU A 79 -13.30 -2.69 19.85
C GLU A 79 -12.73 -3.75 20.79
N VAL A 80 -11.52 -3.49 21.31
CA VAL A 80 -10.90 -4.38 22.29
C VAL A 80 -10.46 -3.56 23.49
N GLU A 81 -11.04 -3.87 24.64
CA GLU A 81 -10.61 -3.35 25.93
C GLU A 81 -9.23 -3.92 26.26
N VAL A 82 -8.33 -3.02 26.66
CA VAL A 82 -7.02 -3.35 27.23
C VAL A 82 -6.90 -2.65 28.57
N LYS A 83 -5.94 -3.08 29.40
CA LYS A 83 -5.86 -2.71 30.83
C LYS A 83 -6.13 -1.23 31.14
N ASP A 84 -5.56 -0.32 30.33
CA ASP A 84 -5.61 1.13 30.58
C ASP A 84 -6.14 1.93 29.35
N SER A 85 -6.77 1.27 28.38
CA SER A 85 -7.26 1.91 27.15
C SER A 85 -8.24 1.02 26.37
N THR A 86 -8.85 1.58 25.33
CA THR A 86 -9.58 0.80 24.32
C THR A 86 -8.85 0.94 22.99
N ILE A 87 -8.47 -0.19 22.39
CA ILE A 87 -8.02 -0.19 21.00
C ILE A 87 -9.29 -0.06 20.15
N LYS A 88 -9.59 1.17 19.74
CA LYS A 88 -10.87 1.54 19.11
C LYS A 88 -11.08 0.98 17.70
N GLN A 89 -10.05 0.44 17.06
CA GLN A 89 -10.18 -0.04 15.69
C GLN A 89 -9.32 -1.28 15.46
N LYS A 90 -9.97 -2.44 15.42
CA LYS A 90 -9.42 -3.66 14.82
C LYS A 90 -10.39 -4.13 13.75
N ARG A 91 -9.93 -4.27 12.51
CA ARG A 91 -10.72 -4.85 11.44
C ARG A 91 -10.38 -6.33 11.31
N GLU A 92 -11.35 -7.20 11.58
CA GLU A 92 -11.25 -8.63 11.31
C GLU A 92 -11.62 -8.87 9.86
N TYR A 93 -10.78 -9.61 9.14
CA TYR A 93 -11.02 -10.04 7.76
C TYR A 93 -11.21 -11.55 7.74
N TYR A 94 -12.24 -12.01 7.06
CA TYR A 94 -12.58 -13.43 6.97
C TYR A 94 -13.20 -13.77 5.62
N SER A 95 -13.08 -15.02 5.22
CA SER A 95 -13.66 -15.60 4.01
C SER A 95 -14.44 -16.86 4.37
N ASP A 96 -15.17 -17.43 3.41
CA ASP A 96 -15.92 -18.67 3.64
C ASP A 96 -14.99 -19.88 3.92
N SER A 97 -13.68 -19.78 3.64
CA SER A 97 -12.67 -20.78 4.03
C SER A 97 -12.17 -20.61 5.47
N THR A 98 -12.49 -19.49 6.14
CA THR A 98 -12.08 -19.22 7.52
C THR A 98 -13.05 -19.91 8.49
N ASN A 99 -12.52 -20.73 9.41
CA ASN A 99 -13.30 -21.37 10.47
C ASN A 99 -12.74 -21.01 11.86
N ASN A 100 -13.48 -21.36 12.93
CA ASN A 100 -13.11 -21.02 14.31
C ASN A 100 -11.76 -21.59 14.79
N ASN A 101 -11.18 -22.56 14.07
CA ASN A 101 -9.90 -23.19 14.40
C ASN A 101 -8.77 -22.77 13.44
N SER A 102 -9.02 -21.80 12.56
CA SER A 102 -8.02 -21.32 11.60
C SER A 102 -6.96 -20.46 12.32
N ALA A 103 -5.72 -20.52 11.83
CA ALA A 103 -4.68 -19.63 12.31
C ALA A 103 -5.02 -18.17 11.95
N ALA A 104 -4.82 -17.25 12.89
CA ALA A 104 -5.06 -15.83 12.68
C ALA A 104 -3.75 -15.06 12.44
N LEU A 105 -3.78 -14.11 11.49
CA LEU A 105 -2.71 -13.14 11.28
C LEU A 105 -3.07 -11.83 11.99
N VAL A 106 -2.23 -11.38 12.91
CA VAL A 106 -2.31 -10.02 13.46
C VAL A 106 -1.42 -9.12 12.62
N TYR A 107 -2.03 -8.17 11.90
CA TYR A 107 -1.33 -7.24 11.01
C TYR A 107 -1.19 -5.87 11.66
N PHE A 108 0.04 -5.31 11.63
CA PHE A 108 0.34 -3.94 12.02
C PHE A 108 0.78 -3.16 10.77
N HIS A 109 0.15 -2.02 10.51
CA HIS A 109 0.41 -1.25 9.31
C HIS A 109 1.79 -0.56 9.33
N GLY A 110 2.33 -0.32 8.13
CA GLY A 110 3.53 0.51 7.96
C GLY A 110 3.20 2.00 7.95
N GLY A 111 4.21 2.83 7.70
CA GLY A 111 4.05 4.30 7.68
C GLY A 111 4.91 5.04 8.69
N GLY A 112 5.97 4.40 9.20
CA GLY A 112 6.97 5.03 10.07
C GLY A 112 6.39 5.60 11.37
N TRP A 113 5.30 5.02 11.87
CA TRP A 113 4.55 5.49 13.05
C TRP A 113 3.94 6.89 12.93
N VAL A 114 3.94 7.49 11.73
CA VAL A 114 3.38 8.82 11.48
C VAL A 114 2.15 8.73 10.60
N ILE A 115 2.22 8.03 9.47
CA ILE A 115 1.15 7.90 8.49
C ILE A 115 0.56 6.50 8.46
N GLY A 116 -0.54 6.36 7.73
CA GLY A 116 -1.24 5.10 7.60
C GLY A 116 -2.30 4.91 8.69
N ASP A 117 -3.33 4.20 8.32
CA ASP A 117 -4.42 3.73 9.16
C ASP A 117 -4.98 2.41 8.58
N ILE A 118 -6.08 1.90 9.14
CA ILE A 118 -6.73 0.68 8.66
C ILE A 118 -7.20 0.82 7.22
N GLU A 119 -7.68 2.00 6.81
CA GLU A 119 -8.20 2.23 5.46
C GLU A 119 -7.07 2.18 4.43
N THR A 120 -5.91 2.77 4.73
CA THR A 120 -4.76 2.79 3.81
C THR A 120 -4.20 1.40 3.49
N HIS A 121 -4.43 0.42 4.37
CA HIS A 121 -3.98 -0.96 4.20
C HIS A 121 -5.13 -1.95 3.98
N HIS A 122 -6.37 -1.45 3.84
CA HIS A 122 -7.56 -2.27 3.81
C HIS A 122 -7.54 -3.31 2.69
N GLU A 123 -7.16 -2.89 1.47
CA GLU A 123 -7.06 -3.80 0.33
C GLU A 123 -5.96 -4.86 0.55
N LEU A 124 -4.79 -4.47 1.06
CA LEU A 124 -3.67 -5.38 1.27
C LEU A 124 -4.04 -6.49 2.26
N THR A 125 -4.65 -6.14 3.40
CA THR A 125 -5.07 -7.12 4.41
C THR A 125 -6.19 -8.01 3.90
N GLY A 126 -7.12 -7.48 3.10
CA GLY A 126 -8.10 -8.30 2.38
C GLY A 126 -7.44 -9.30 1.42
N LEU A 127 -6.44 -8.87 0.65
CA LEU A 127 -5.70 -9.75 -0.26
C LEU A 127 -4.89 -10.83 0.47
N LEU A 128 -4.35 -10.52 1.65
CA LEU A 128 -3.69 -11.48 2.53
C LEU A 128 -4.69 -12.53 3.03
N CYS A 129 -5.86 -12.10 3.52
CA CYS A 129 -6.93 -13.00 3.96
C CYS A 129 -7.38 -13.95 2.83
N ARG A 130 -7.59 -13.43 1.60
CA ARG A 130 -7.96 -14.26 0.45
C ARG A 130 -6.92 -15.33 0.10
N LYS A 131 -5.65 -15.08 0.39
CA LYS A 131 -4.55 -16.00 0.05
C LYS A 131 -4.29 -17.06 1.13
N ALA A 132 -4.83 -16.89 2.33
CA ALA A 132 -4.75 -17.86 3.42
C ALA A 132 -5.69 -19.05 3.14
#